data_AF-A0A354Z6S6-F1
#
_entry.id   AF-A0A354Z6S6-F1
#
_cell.length_a   1.000
_cell.length_b   1.000
_cell.length_c   1.000
_cell.angle_alpha   90.00
_cell.angle_beta   90.00
_cell.angle_gamma   90.00
#
_symmetry.space_group_name_H-M   'P 1'
#
loop_
_entity.id
_entity.type
_entity.pdbx_description
1 polymer ?
#
loop_
_entity_poly.entity_id
_entity_poly.type
_entity_poly.pdbx_seq_one_letter_code
_entity_poly.pdbx_strand_id
1 'polypeptide(L)'
;MAWLFDPEIWAALITLTTLEIVLGVDNLLFISILVAKLPPEKRSAARRFGLALAALTRIALLLFLVHLSRMEAKLFDLFGQSFSIRDAVLIAGGLFLLVKGT
;
A
#
# COMPACT_ATOMS: atom_id res chain seq x y z
N MET A 1 -5.42 30.03 -7.21
CA MET A 1 -6.90 30.09 -7.07
C MET A 1 -7.64 29.33 -8.17
N ALA A 2 -7.13 29.23 -9.41
CA ALA A 2 -7.80 28.46 -10.49
C ALA A 2 -7.83 26.93 -10.25
N TRP A 3 -6.84 26.38 -9.54
CA TRP A 3 -6.74 24.94 -9.24
C TRP A 3 -7.88 24.40 -8.34
N LEU A 4 -8.55 25.24 -7.55
CA LEU A 4 -9.65 24.81 -6.69
C LEU A 4 -10.94 24.49 -7.48
N PHE A 5 -11.07 25.06 -8.67
CA PHE A 5 -12.24 24.85 -9.55
C PHE A 5 -11.96 23.87 -10.68
N ASP A 6 -10.79 23.23 -10.67
CA ASP A 6 -10.43 22.24 -11.69
C ASP A 6 -11.19 20.91 -11.41
N PRO A 7 -12.12 20.50 -12.29
CA PRO A 7 -12.87 19.27 -12.12
C PRO A 7 -11.97 18.03 -12.09
N GLU A 8 -10.81 18.08 -12.75
CA GLU A 8 -9.87 16.97 -12.83
C GLU A 8 -9.23 16.68 -11.47
N ILE A 9 -8.91 17.73 -10.70
CA ILE A 9 -8.35 17.59 -9.34
C ILE A 9 -9.38 16.96 -8.40
N TRP A 10 -10.64 17.38 -8.49
CA TRP A 10 -11.72 16.78 -7.69
C TRP A 10 -11.98 15.32 -8.06
N ALA A 11 -11.96 14.99 -9.35
CA ALA A 11 -12.11 13.62 -9.82
C ALA A 11 -10.94 12.73 -9.35
N ALA A 12 -9.70 13.21 -9.44
CA ALA A 12 -8.53 12.52 -8.93
C ALA A 12 -8.60 12.32 -7.41
N LEU A 13 -8.99 13.34 -6.65
CA LEU A 13 -9.13 13.27 -5.20
C LEU A 13 -10.19 12.26 -4.77
N ILE A 14 -11.37 12.27 -5.40
CA ILE A 14 -12.43 11.28 -5.16
C ILE A 14 -11.93 9.87 -5.47
N THR A 15 -11.27 9.68 -6.61
CA THR A 15 -10.76 8.37 -7.03
C THR A 15 -9.70 7.84 -6.07
N LEU A 16 -8.70 8.67 -5.73
CA LEU A 16 -7.63 8.32 -4.80
C LEU A 16 -8.20 8.01 -3.40
N THR A 17 -9.11 8.85 -2.90
CA THR A 17 -9.75 8.63 -1.60
C THR A 17 -10.56 7.33 -1.61
N THR A 18 -11.27 7.03 -2.69
CA THR A 18 -12.04 5.79 -2.83
C THR A 18 -11.12 4.57 -2.82
N LEU A 19 -10.01 4.60 -3.58
CA LEU A 19 -9.03 3.52 -3.60
C LEU A 19 -8.39 3.31 -2.22
N GLU A 20 -8.02 4.40 -1.53
CA GLU A 20 -7.45 4.36 -0.19
C GLU A 20 -8.43 3.70 0.81
N ILE A 21 -9.72 4.03 0.71
CA ILE A 21 -10.78 3.45 1.55
C ILE A 21 -10.96 1.96 1.24
N VAL A 22 -11.08 1.57 -0.04
CA VAL A 22 -11.29 0.16 -0.43
C VAL A 22 -10.12 -0.71 0.05
N LEU A 23 -8.87 -0.28 -0.18
CA LEU A 23 -7.69 -0.98 0.34
C LEU A 23 -7.64 -0.99 1.87
N GLY A 24 -8.05 0.10 2.52
CA GLY A 24 -8.09 0.20 3.98
C GLY A 24 -9.11 -0.76 4.60
N VAL A 25 -10.29 -0.86 4.00
CA VAL A 25 -11.39 -1.72 4.46
C VAL A 25 -11.02 -3.19 4.36
N ASP A 26 -10.39 -3.64 3.28
CA ASP A 26 -9.99 -5.05 3.11
C ASP A 26 -9.08 -5.53 4.26
N ASN A 27 -8.07 -4.71 4.63
CA ASN A 27 -7.17 -5.00 5.73
C ASN A 27 -7.86 -5.00 7.11
N LEU A 28 -8.75 -4.03 7.37
CA LEU A 28 -9.52 -3.96 8.61
C LEU A 28 -10.51 -5.13 8.74
N LEU A 29 -11.13 -5.53 7.63
CA LEU A 29 -12.04 -6.66 7.55
C LEU A 29 -11.29 -7.97 7.85
N PHE A 30 -10.12 -8.18 7.24
CA PHE A 30 -9.29 -9.36 7.49
C PHE A 30 -8.89 -9.51 8.97
N ILE A 31 -8.42 -8.42 9.60
CA ILE A 31 -8.09 -8.41 11.03
C ILE A 31 -9.33 -8.72 11.88
N SER A 32 -10.47 -8.12 11.55
CA SER A 32 -11.72 -8.31 12.29
C SER A 32 -12.21 -9.76 12.20
N ILE A 33 -12.10 -10.39 11.02
CA ILE A 33 -12.44 -11.80 10.79
C ILE A 33 -11.50 -12.72 11.59
N LEU A 34 -10.19 -12.47 11.55
CA LEU A 34 -9.21 -13.25 12.30
C LEU A 34 -9.42 -13.15 13.81
N VAL A 35 -9.63 -11.93 14.32
CA VAL A 35 -9.88 -11.69 15.75
C VAL A 35 -11.21 -12.31 16.19
N ALA A 36 -12.23 -12.38 15.34
CA ALA A 36 -13.49 -13.03 15.66
C ALA A 36 -13.32 -14.54 15.97
N LYS A 37 -12.29 -15.19 15.41
CA LYS A 37 -11.95 -16.59 15.70
C LYS A 37 -11.25 -16.80 17.05
N LEU A 38 -10.81 -15.73 17.73
CA LEU A 38 -10.17 -15.84 19.05
C LEU A 38 -11.19 -15.90 20.20
N PRO A 39 -10.81 -16.53 21.34
CA PRO A 39 -11.60 -16.51 22.57
C PRO A 39 -11.94 -15.08 23.01
N PRO A 40 -13.14 -14.83 23.56
CA PRO A 40 -13.65 -13.48 23.86
C PRO A 40 -12.68 -12.65 24.74
N GLU A 41 -12.00 -13.31 25.67
CA GLU A 41 -11.01 -12.70 26.58
C GLU A 41 -9.80 -12.09 25.84
N LYS A 42 -9.40 -12.67 24.70
CA LYS A 42 -8.23 -12.24 23.92
C LYS A 42 -8.57 -11.29 22.77
N ARG A 43 -9.85 -11.12 22.42
CA ARG A 43 -10.28 -10.33 21.25
C ARG A 43 -9.88 -8.86 21.34
N SER A 44 -10.01 -8.26 22.53
CA SER A 44 -9.65 -6.84 22.76
C SER A 44 -8.17 -6.58 22.48
N ALA A 45 -7.30 -7.38 23.09
CA ALA A 45 -5.85 -7.28 22.91
C ALA A 45 -5.43 -7.59 21.46
N ALA A 46 -6.01 -8.65 20.86
CA ALA A 46 -5.70 -9.05 19.49
C ALA A 46 -6.15 -8.00 18.46
N ARG A 47 -7.29 -7.32 18.67
CA ARG A 47 -7.73 -6.21 17.80
C ARG A 47 -6.78 -5.03 17.87
N ARG A 48 -6.40 -4.61 19.09
CA ARG A 48 -5.46 -3.48 19.28
C ARG A 48 -4.09 -3.79 18.67
N PHE A 49 -3.58 -4.98 18.93
CA PHE A 49 -2.31 -5.43 18.36
C PHE A 49 -2.38 -5.56 16.83
N GLY A 50 -3.47 -6.14 16.30
CA GLY A 50 -3.69 -6.29 14.87
C GLY A 50 -3.77 -4.94 14.14
N LEU A 51 -4.52 -3.97 14.70
CA LEU A 51 -4.58 -2.61 14.14
C LEU A 51 -3.22 -1.90 14.22
N ALA A 52 -2.54 -1.98 15.37
CA ALA A 52 -1.23 -1.36 15.55
C ALA A 52 -0.19 -1.94 14.57
N LEU A 53 -0.16 -3.26 14.43
CA LEU A 53 0.70 -3.96 13.49
C LEU A 53 0.35 -3.58 12.04
N ALA A 54 -0.92 -3.51 11.69
CA ALA A 54 -1.34 -3.12 10.34
C ALA A 54 -0.93 -1.68 9.98
N ALA A 55 -1.13 -0.74 10.90
CA ALA A 55 -0.66 0.64 10.73
C ALA A 55 0.86 0.71 10.62
N LEU A 56 1.58 -0.02 11.48
CA LEU A 56 3.04 -0.09 11.46
C LEU A 56 3.56 -0.66 10.13
N THR A 57 2.95 -1.74 9.65
CA THR A 57 3.34 -2.39 8.38
C THR A 57 3.09 -1.44 7.21
N ARG A 58 1.97 -0.70 7.21
CA ARG A 58 1.68 0.32 6.20
C ARG A 58 2.72 1.42 6.19
N ILE A 59 3.06 1.97 7.36
CA ILE A 59 4.08 3.01 7.49
C ILE A 59 5.45 2.47 7.05
N ALA A 60 5.82 1.25 7.44
CA ALA A 60 7.08 0.63 7.03
C ALA A 60 7.16 0.44 5.51
N LEU A 61 6.09 -0.05 4.87
CA LEU A 61 6.01 -0.20 3.43
C LEU A 61 6.05 1.14 2.70
N LEU A 62 5.35 2.17 3.21
CA LEU A 62 5.41 3.53 2.64
C LEU A 62 6.80 4.14 2.78
N LEU A 63 7.43 4.04 3.95
CA LEU A 63 8.80 4.51 4.17
C LEU A 63 9.79 3.77 3.28
N PHE A 64 9.62 2.45 3.12
CA PHE A 64 10.41 1.67 2.20
C PHE A 64 10.21 2.15 0.76
N LEU A 65 8.98 2.35 0.30
CA LEU A 65 8.66 2.92 -1.02
C LEU A 65 9.25 4.31 -1.22
N VAL A 66 9.21 5.18 -0.21
CA VAL A 66 9.78 6.53 -0.26
C VAL A 66 11.31 6.48 -0.30
N HIS A 67 11.93 5.58 0.47
CA HIS A 67 13.38 5.38 0.43
C HIS A 67 13.83 4.86 -0.93
N LEU A 68 13.08 3.89 -1.44
CA LEU A 68 13.25 3.26 -2.74
C LEU A 68 13.02 4.24 -3.90
N SER A 69 12.01 5.11 -3.83
CA SER A 69 11.74 6.13 -4.85
C SER A 69 12.77 7.26 -4.84
N ARG A 70 13.34 7.57 -3.67
CA ARG A 70 14.46 8.51 -3.51
C ARG A 70 15.80 7.94 -3.95
N MET A 71 15.93 6.61 -4.10
CA MET A 71 17.05 6.00 -4.80
C MET A 71 16.88 6.23 -6.31
N GLU A 72 17.02 7.49 -6.73
CA GLU A 72 17.23 7.89 -8.13
C GLU A 72 18.67 7.59 -8.61
N ALA A 73 19.44 6.86 -7.81
CA ALA A 73 20.74 6.35 -8.23
C ALA A 73 20.51 5.16 -9.18
N LYS A 74 20.70 5.41 -10.48
CA LYS A 74 20.81 4.41 -11.55
C LYS A 74 21.57 3.19 -11.02
N LEU A 75 20.87 2.07 -10.80
CA LEU A 75 21.49 0.88 -10.19
C LEU A 75 22.45 0.20 -11.16
N PHE A 76 22.02 0.03 -12.40
CA PHE A 76 22.84 -0.51 -13.49
C PHE A 76 22.35 0.04 -14.83
N ASP A 77 23.29 0.46 -15.69
CA ASP A 77 23.04 0.73 -17.11
C ASP A 77 23.29 -0.59 -17.86
N LEU A 78 22.22 -1.26 -18.31
CA LEU A 78 22.31 -2.46 -19.14
C LEU A 78 21.61 -2.14 -20.47
N PHE A 79 22.33 -2.27 -21.59
CA PHE A 79 21.81 -2.00 -22.95
C PHE A 79 21.27 -0.58 -23.22
N GLY A 80 21.77 0.45 -22.53
CA GLY A 80 21.34 1.84 -22.75
C GLY A 80 19.94 2.16 -22.21
N GLN A 81 19.38 1.26 -21.41
CA GLN A 81 18.16 1.46 -20.63
C GLN A 81 18.57 1.52 -19.16
N SER A 82 18.34 2.66 -18.51
CA SER A 82 18.64 2.83 -17.09
C SER A 82 17.64 2.04 -16.27
N PHE A 83 18.06 0.88 -15.75
CA PHE A 83 17.20 0.04 -14.92
C PHE A 83 17.09 0.65 -13.53
N SER A 84 15.89 1.14 -13.18
CA SER A 84 15.62 1.73 -11.88
C SER A 84 15.11 0.67 -10.91
N ILE A 85 15.38 0.91 -9.63
CA ILE A 85 14.77 0.19 -8.52
C ILE A 85 13.22 0.18 -8.64
N ARG A 86 12.64 1.25 -9.22
CA ARG A 86 11.21 1.37 -9.51
C ARG A 86 10.73 0.23 -10.41
N ASP A 87 11.50 -0.10 -11.43
CA ASP A 87 11.15 -1.12 -12.42
C ASP A 87 11.20 -2.50 -11.79
N ALA A 88 12.20 -2.77 -10.95
CA ALA A 88 12.29 -4.01 -10.18
C ALA A 88 11.07 -4.22 -9.26
N VAL A 89 10.59 -3.14 -8.60
CA VAL A 89 9.44 -3.20 -7.71
C VAL A 89 8.12 -3.32 -8.46
N LEU A 90 7.98 -2.66 -9.61
CA LEU A 90 6.82 -2.84 -10.49
C LEU A 90 6.74 -4.27 -11.01
N ILE A 91 7.88 -4.87 -11.40
CA ILE A 91 7.95 -6.26 -11.85
C ILE A 91 7.58 -7.21 -10.70
N ALA A 92 8.19 -7.04 -9.52
CA ALA A 92 7.90 -7.88 -8.36
C ALA A 92 6.44 -7.75 -7.89
N GLY A 93 5.91 -6.52 -7.85
CA GLY A 93 4.51 -6.23 -7.51
C GLY A 93 3.53 -6.81 -8.54
N GLY A 94 3.83 -6.69 -9.84
CA GLY A 94 3.05 -7.28 -10.91
C GLY A 94 3.02 -8.81 -10.82
N LEU A 95 4.17 -9.45 -10.55
CA LEU A 95 4.25 -10.89 -10.32
C LEU A 95 3.44 -11.32 -9.09
N PHE A 96 3.51 -10.57 -7.99
CA PHE A 96 2.75 -10.84 -6.78
C PHE A 96 1.23 -10.79 -7.02
N LEU A 97 0.75 -9.80 -7.78
CA LEU A 97 -0.67 -9.70 -8.13
C LEU A 97 -1.13 -10.86 -9.01
N LEU A 98 -0.30 -11.32 -9.95
CA LEU A 98 -0.59 -12.50 -10.77
C LEU A 98 -0.73 -13.76 -9.91
N VAL A 99 0.18 -13.97 -8.95
CA VAL A 99 0.14 -15.13 -8.05
C VAL A 99 -1.04 -15.08 -7.07
N LYS A 100 -1.42 -13.90 -6.58
CA LYS A 100 -2.55 -13.76 -5.64
C LYS A 100 -3.91 -13.76 -6.34
N GLY A 101 -3.93 -13.35 -7.62
CA GLY A 101 -5.14 -13.32 -8.45
C GLY A 101 -5.47 -14.63 -9.17
N THR A 102 -4.57 -15.62 -9.11
CA THR A 102 -4.78 -17.00 -9.58
C THR A 102 -5.00 -17.92 -8.40
#